data_AF-A0A3D9C2N7-F1
#
_entry.id   AF-A0A3D9C2N7-F1
#
_cell.length_a   1.000
_cell.length_b   1.000
_cell.length_c   1.000
_cell.angle_alpha   90.00
_cell.angle_beta   90.00
_cell.angle_gamma   90.00
#
_symmetry.space_group_name_H-M   'P 1'
#
loop_
_entity.id
_entity.type
_entity.pdbx_description
1 polymer ?
#
loop_
_entity_poly.entity_id
_entity_poly.type
_entity_poly.pdbx_seq_one_letter_code
_entity_poly.pdbx_strand_id
1 'polypeptide(L)'
;MHLEKGKVYIVNDHDFKKSEHLKSDLKKHFGKYIFLNFPDENSLKVYSYYEKVKNRTIEEVKREISCIIEEDFELEDAEYSEKVMTVSYLLLQENTALVVHTAGMSWHSIDCFKDRFMKVTAFLDRILIIYNNK
;
A
#
# COMPACT_ATOMS: atom_id res chain seq x y z
N MET A 1 14.02 -10.87 6.55
CA MET A 1 12.87 -11.49 5.81
C MET A 1 13.27 -11.67 4.35
N HIS A 2 13.00 -12.81 3.71
CA HIS A 2 13.25 -12.97 2.27
C HIS A 2 12.07 -12.39 1.49
N LEU A 3 12.29 -11.22 0.88
CA LEU A 3 11.29 -10.47 0.12
C LEU A 3 11.55 -10.64 -1.37
N GLU A 4 10.51 -11.01 -2.10
CA GLU A 4 10.50 -11.22 -3.55
C GLU A 4 9.54 -10.23 -4.18
N LYS A 5 9.89 -9.71 -5.36
CA LYS A 5 9.01 -8.85 -6.13
C LYS A 5 7.79 -9.62 -6.65
N GLY A 6 6.71 -8.89 -6.91
CA GLY A 6 5.45 -9.49 -7.32
C GLY A 6 4.65 -10.10 -6.17
N LYS A 7 4.99 -9.78 -4.92
CA LYS A 7 4.41 -10.39 -3.72
C LYS A 7 3.88 -9.35 -2.73
N VAL A 8 2.87 -9.80 -1.99
CA VAL A 8 2.31 -9.10 -0.83
C VAL A 8 2.71 -9.88 0.43
N TYR A 9 3.19 -9.17 1.44
CA TYR A 9 3.57 -9.73 2.73
C TYR A 9 2.74 -9.08 3.82
N ILE A 10 2.42 -9.84 4.88
CA ILE A 10 1.70 -9.31 6.05
C ILE A 10 2.63 -9.39 7.25
N VAL A 11 2.77 -8.27 7.94
CA VAL A 11 3.47 -8.17 9.21
C VAL A 11 2.45 -7.80 10.27
N ASN A 12 2.13 -8.74 11.15
CA ASN A 12 1.34 -8.48 12.35
C ASN A 12 2.27 -8.07 13.48
N ASP A 13 2.14 -6.83 13.95
CA ASP A 13 2.98 -6.26 14.99
C ASP A 13 2.21 -5.25 15.85
N HIS A 14 1.79 -5.72 17.02
CA HIS A 14 1.01 -4.92 17.97
C HIS A 14 1.87 -3.89 18.74
N ASP A 15 3.19 -4.11 18.82
CA ASP A 15 4.10 -3.32 19.67
C ASP A 15 5.04 -2.40 18.88
N PHE A 16 4.92 -2.35 17.55
CA PHE A 16 5.83 -1.64 16.64
C PHE A 16 7.31 -2.07 16.68
N LYS A 17 7.66 -3.12 17.44
CA LYS A 17 9.05 -3.58 17.62
C LYS A 17 9.67 -4.17 16.36
N LYS A 18 8.87 -4.70 15.44
CA LYS A 18 9.32 -5.26 14.16
C LYS A 18 9.56 -4.18 13.11
N SER A 19 9.13 -2.94 13.34
CA SER A 19 9.26 -1.84 12.36
C SER A 19 10.72 -1.48 12.08
N GLU A 20 11.58 -1.42 13.10
CA GLU A 20 13.00 -1.07 12.94
C GLU A 20 13.79 -2.16 12.19
N HIS A 21 13.52 -3.43 12.49
CA HIS A 21 14.09 -4.54 11.74
C HIS A 21 13.64 -4.51 10.27
N LEU A 22 12.35 -4.23 10.02
CA LEU A 22 11.81 -4.10 8.67
C LEU A 22 12.47 -2.95 7.89
N LYS A 23 12.62 -1.78 8.50
CA LYS A 23 13.31 -0.62 7.91
C LYS A 23 14.76 -0.98 7.54
N SER A 24 15.48 -1.66 8.42
CA SER A 24 16.86 -2.09 8.20
C SER A 24 16.98 -3.08 7.04
N ASP A 25 16.10 -4.10 7.02
CA ASP A 25 16.03 -5.08 5.94
C ASP A 25 15.73 -4.40 4.59
N LEU A 26 14.75 -3.48 4.55
CA LEU A 26 14.40 -2.76 3.33
C LEU A 26 15.56 -1.89 2.84
N LYS A 27 16.24 -1.17 3.74
CA LYS A 27 17.41 -0.35 3.41
C LYS A 27 18.56 -1.17 2.82
N LYS A 28 18.75 -2.40 3.30
CA LYS A 28 19.83 -3.28 2.84
C LYS A 28 19.55 -3.90 1.48
N HIS A 29 18.28 -4.18 1.18
CA HIS A 29 17.89 -4.99 0.01
C HIS A 29 17.22 -4.19 -1.11
N PHE A 30 16.70 -3.00 -0.85
CA PHE A 30 15.95 -2.20 -1.83
C PHE A 30 16.38 -0.74 -1.83
N GLY A 31 16.69 -0.20 -3.02
CA GLY A 31 17.16 1.18 -3.17
C GLY A 31 16.07 2.25 -3.06
N LYS A 32 14.82 1.92 -3.42
CA LYS A 32 13.67 2.82 -3.30
C LYS A 32 12.53 2.14 -2.55
N TYR A 33 12.24 2.61 -1.35
CA TYR A 33 11.12 2.12 -0.54
C TYR A 33 10.46 3.29 0.18
N ILE A 34 9.17 3.14 0.49
CA ILE A 34 8.41 4.17 1.20
C ILE A 34 7.45 3.56 2.23
N PHE A 35 7.22 4.30 3.31
CA PHE A 35 6.27 3.97 4.37
C PHE A 35 5.05 4.90 4.25
N LEU A 36 3.87 4.29 4.22
CA LEU A 36 2.59 4.98 4.13
C LEU A 36 1.79 4.76 5.40
N ASN A 37 1.27 5.86 5.95
CA ASN A 37 0.34 5.89 7.08
C ASN A 37 0.91 5.41 8.43
N PHE A 38 2.24 5.36 8.59
CA PHE A 38 2.87 4.99 9.86
C PHE A 38 2.76 6.10 10.90
N PRO A 39 2.74 5.79 12.22
CA PRO A 39 2.81 6.78 13.30
C PRO A 39 4.23 7.34 13.47
N ASP A 40 4.84 7.76 12.35
CA ASP A 40 6.11 8.47 12.29
C ASP A 40 5.82 9.86 11.69
N GLU A 41 6.46 10.90 12.21
CA GLU A 41 6.32 12.27 11.71
C GLU A 41 6.78 12.40 10.26
N ASN A 42 7.75 11.57 9.85
CA ASN A 42 8.30 11.57 8.50
C ASN A 42 7.55 10.62 7.55
N SER A 43 6.53 9.90 8.03
CA SER A 43 5.73 9.01 7.19
C SER A 43 4.76 9.82 6.33
N LEU A 44 4.65 9.43 5.06
CA LEU A 44 3.61 9.94 4.19
C LEU A 44 2.23 9.55 4.75
N LYS A 45 1.26 10.46 4.69
CA LYS A 45 -0.12 10.23 5.13
C LYS A 45 -1.04 10.12 3.90
N VAL A 46 -1.98 9.17 3.94
CA VAL A 46 -2.87 8.87 2.81
C VAL A 46 -3.66 10.11 2.37
N TYR A 47 -4.37 10.75 3.30
CA TYR A 47 -5.17 11.94 3.01
C TYR A 47 -4.32 13.08 2.43
N SER A 48 -3.21 13.41 3.09
CA SER A 48 -2.36 14.53 2.69
C SER A 48 -1.69 14.33 1.32
N TYR A 49 -1.44 13.07 0.91
CA TYR A 49 -0.94 12.79 -0.43
C TYR A 49 -2.09 12.82 -1.45
N TYR A 50 -3.20 12.15 -1.16
CA TYR A 50 -4.35 12.06 -2.05
C TYR A 50 -4.90 13.45 -2.42
N GLU A 51 -5.03 14.37 -1.46
CA GLU A 51 -5.50 15.74 -1.69
C GLU A 51 -4.61 16.56 -2.65
N LYS A 52 -3.33 16.18 -2.80
CA LYS A 52 -2.39 16.84 -3.71
C LYS A 52 -2.46 16.26 -5.12
N VAL A 53 -3.08 15.09 -5.30
CA VAL A 53 -3.24 14.45 -6.62
C VAL A 53 -4.39 15.12 -7.36
N LYS A 54 -4.19 15.43 -8.64
CA LYS A 54 -5.24 16.01 -9.48
C LYS A 54 -6.34 14.98 -9.71
N ASN A 55 -7.61 15.39 -9.68
CA ASN A 55 -8.76 14.50 -9.93
C ASN A 55 -8.63 13.68 -11.21
N ARG A 56 -8.15 14.28 -12.30
CA ARG A 56 -7.91 13.54 -13.55
C ARG A 56 -6.96 12.35 -13.37
N THR A 57 -5.88 12.54 -12.62
CA THR A 57 -4.92 11.48 -12.32
C THR A 57 -5.54 10.41 -11.43
N ILE A 58 -6.40 10.79 -10.48
CA ILE A 58 -7.15 9.83 -9.66
C ILE A 58 -8.02 8.94 -10.54
N GLU A 59 -8.80 9.52 -11.45
CA GLU A 59 -9.68 8.74 -12.35
C GLU A 59 -8.89 7.83 -13.30
N GLU A 60 -7.76 8.29 -13.82
CA GLU A 60 -6.85 7.47 -14.64
C GLU A 60 -6.29 6.29 -13.82
N VAL A 61 -5.83 6.54 -12.60
CA VAL A 61 -5.33 5.49 -11.68
C VAL A 61 -6.43 4.49 -11.33
N LYS A 62 -7.64 4.95 -11.02
CA LYS A 62 -8.77 4.06 -10.70
C LYS A 62 -9.03 3.09 -11.85
N ARG A 63 -9.04 3.59 -13.09
CA ARG A 63 -9.21 2.75 -14.29
C ARG A 63 -8.06 1.77 -14.49
N GLU A 64 -6.81 2.21 -14.31
CA GLU A 64 -5.65 1.32 -14.40
C GLU A 64 -5.74 0.18 -13.38
N ILE A 65 -6.07 0.51 -12.13
CA ILE A 65 -6.26 -0.49 -11.08
C ILE A 65 -7.38 -1.45 -11.48
N SER A 66 -8.56 -0.97 -11.90
CA SER A 66 -9.67 -1.83 -12.37
C SER A 66 -9.22 -2.80 -13.45
N CYS A 67 -8.46 -2.31 -14.44
CA CYS A 67 -7.94 -3.16 -15.52
C CYS A 67 -6.97 -4.23 -15.00
N ILE A 68 -6.12 -3.91 -14.02
CA ILE A 68 -5.17 -4.87 -13.45
C ILE A 68 -5.86 -5.90 -12.57
N ILE A 69 -6.87 -5.49 -11.80
CA ILE A 69 -7.61 -6.39 -10.91
C ILE A 69 -8.75 -7.13 -11.62
N GLU A 70 -9.10 -6.74 -12.84
CA GLU A 70 -10.21 -7.28 -13.64
C GLU A 70 -11.57 -7.17 -12.93
N GLU A 71 -11.74 -6.14 -12.11
CA GLU A 71 -12.92 -5.85 -11.28
C GLU A 71 -13.15 -4.33 -11.26
N ASP A 72 -14.38 -3.89 -10.99
CA ASP A 72 -14.64 -2.47 -10.79
C ASP A 72 -13.94 -1.97 -9.51
N PHE A 73 -13.31 -0.80 -9.62
CA PHE A 73 -12.59 -0.18 -8.51
C PHE A 73 -13.53 0.22 -7.36
N GLU A 74 -14.77 0.60 -7.70
CA GLU A 74 -15.76 1.11 -6.75
C GLU A 74 -15.90 0.17 -5.56
N LEU A 75 -15.59 0.69 -4.37
CA LEU A 75 -15.83 0.02 -3.11
C LEU A 75 -17.14 0.56 -2.58
N GLU A 76 -18.18 -0.27 -2.53
CA GLU A 76 -19.57 0.12 -2.20
C GLU A 76 -19.73 0.96 -0.91
N ASP A 77 -18.73 1.06 -0.03
CA ASP A 77 -18.87 1.75 1.26
C ASP A 77 -17.59 2.31 1.92
N ALA A 78 -16.51 2.63 1.18
CA ALA A 78 -15.26 3.05 1.87
C ALA A 78 -14.41 4.10 1.15
N GLU A 79 -14.79 5.38 1.28
CA GLU A 79 -14.02 6.55 0.82
C GLU A 79 -12.54 6.49 1.24
N TYR A 80 -12.24 6.02 2.46
CA TYR A 80 -10.86 5.89 2.92
C TYR A 80 -10.10 4.75 2.22
N SER A 81 -10.73 3.60 2.02
CA SER A 81 -10.08 2.44 1.39
C SER A 81 -9.73 2.74 -0.07
N GLU A 82 -10.59 3.47 -0.78
CA GLU A 82 -10.29 3.96 -2.13
C GLU A 82 -9.05 4.86 -2.16
N LYS A 83 -8.95 5.78 -1.19
CA LYS A 83 -7.76 6.65 -1.07
C LYS A 83 -6.52 5.81 -0.79
N VAL A 84 -6.59 4.83 0.11
CA VAL A 84 -5.45 3.92 0.39
C VAL A 84 -5.05 3.16 -0.87
N MET A 85 -5.99 2.61 -1.62
CA MET A 85 -5.72 1.90 -2.88
C MET A 85 -5.05 2.82 -3.91
N THR A 86 -5.63 3.99 -4.15
CA THR A 86 -5.12 4.96 -5.13
C THR A 86 -3.70 5.40 -4.79
N VAL A 87 -3.47 5.82 -3.54
CA VAL A 87 -2.16 6.28 -3.09
C VAL A 87 -1.15 5.14 -3.12
N SER A 88 -1.54 3.94 -2.68
CA SER A 88 -0.62 2.79 -2.68
C SER A 88 -0.16 2.41 -4.09
N TYR A 89 -1.07 2.44 -5.07
CA TYR A 89 -0.74 2.19 -6.46
C TYR A 89 0.26 3.22 -7.01
N LEU A 90 -0.03 4.52 -6.85
CA LEU A 90 0.85 5.61 -7.28
C LEU A 90 2.26 5.46 -6.68
N LEU A 91 2.35 5.14 -5.39
CA LEU A 91 3.65 4.96 -4.72
C LEU A 91 4.40 3.73 -5.23
N LEU A 92 3.72 2.63 -5.55
CA LEU A 92 4.35 1.43 -6.11
C LEU A 92 4.88 1.65 -7.54
N GLN A 93 4.31 2.59 -8.30
CA GLN A 93 4.87 2.96 -9.61
C GLN A 93 6.27 3.58 -9.46
N GLU A 94 6.52 4.32 -8.37
CA GLU A 94 7.79 5.05 -8.15
C GLU A 94 8.79 4.32 -7.24
N ASN A 95 8.32 3.38 -6.42
CA ASN A 95 9.10 2.71 -5.38
C ASN A 95 9.15 1.20 -5.60
N THR A 96 10.28 0.56 -5.28
CA THR A 96 10.42 -0.89 -5.38
C THR A 96 9.59 -1.62 -4.32
N ALA A 97 9.51 -1.05 -3.13
CA ALA A 97 8.73 -1.58 -2.02
C ALA A 97 7.88 -0.50 -1.37
N LEU A 98 6.65 -0.84 -1.02
CA LEU A 98 5.75 -0.02 -0.23
C LEU A 98 5.39 -0.75 1.06
N VAL A 99 5.49 -0.06 2.18
CA VAL A 99 4.97 -0.54 3.47
C VAL A 99 3.74 0.29 3.83
N VAL A 100 2.57 -0.34 3.96
CA VAL A 100 1.32 0.35 4.29
C VAL A 100 0.87 -0.05 5.68
N HIS A 101 0.69 0.94 6.55
CA HIS A 101 0.08 0.74 7.86
C HIS A 101 -1.46 0.81 7.77
N THR A 102 -2.15 -0.24 8.19
CA THR A 102 -3.61 -0.41 8.01
C THR A 102 -4.47 0.30 9.06
N ALA A 103 -3.89 1.18 9.86
CA ALA A 103 -4.65 2.01 10.81
C ALA A 103 -5.77 2.76 10.08
N GLY A 104 -7.00 2.66 10.63
CA GLY A 104 -8.19 3.27 10.05
C GLY A 104 -8.93 2.38 9.03
N MET A 105 -8.38 1.23 8.63
CA MET A 105 -9.06 0.27 7.76
C MET A 105 -9.82 -0.79 8.56
N SER A 106 -11.01 -1.21 8.13
CA SER A 106 -11.71 -2.37 8.72
C SER A 106 -11.01 -3.68 8.37
N TRP A 107 -11.27 -4.78 9.09
CA TRP A 107 -10.74 -6.11 8.74
C TRP A 107 -11.09 -6.50 7.31
N HIS A 108 -12.36 -6.33 6.94
CA HIS A 108 -12.84 -6.57 5.59
C HIS A 108 -12.10 -5.73 4.54
N SER A 109 -11.88 -4.43 4.82
CA SER A 109 -11.14 -3.55 3.92
C SER A 109 -9.67 -3.96 3.76
N ILE A 110 -9.04 -4.50 4.81
CA ILE A 110 -7.67 -5.01 4.75
C ILE A 110 -7.59 -6.25 3.87
N ASP A 111 -8.54 -7.18 4.00
CA ASP A 111 -8.59 -8.37 3.17
C ASP A 111 -8.82 -8.04 1.69
N CYS A 112 -9.80 -7.17 1.40
CA CYS A 112 -10.03 -6.68 0.04
C CYS A 112 -8.80 -5.99 -0.54
N PHE A 113 -8.12 -5.16 0.26
CA PHE A 113 -6.89 -4.49 -0.17
C PHE A 113 -5.78 -5.49 -0.49
N LYS A 114 -5.55 -6.48 0.39
CA LYS A 114 -4.57 -7.54 0.21
C LYS A 114 -4.82 -8.32 -1.08
N ASP A 115 -6.05 -8.81 -1.28
CA ASP A 115 -6.39 -9.66 -2.41
C ASP A 115 -6.23 -8.92 -3.74
N ARG A 116 -6.69 -7.66 -3.81
CA ARG A 116 -6.52 -6.81 -4.98
C ARG A 116 -5.04 -6.50 -5.25
N PHE A 117 -4.26 -6.20 -4.21
CA PHE A 117 -2.85 -5.86 -4.39
C PHE A 117 -1.94 -7.05 -4.68
N MET A 118 -2.40 -8.29 -4.52
CA MET A 118 -1.69 -9.45 -5.07
C MET A 118 -1.58 -9.36 -6.59
N LYS A 119 -2.66 -8.97 -7.28
CA LYS A 119 -2.66 -8.76 -8.74
C LYS A 119 -1.79 -7.57 -9.12
N VAL A 120 -1.96 -6.44 -8.42
CA VAL A 120 -1.21 -5.20 -8.68
C VAL A 120 0.29 -5.36 -8.50
N THR A 121 0.73 -5.96 -7.40
CA THR A 121 2.17 -6.14 -7.14
C THR A 121 2.81 -7.07 -8.15
N ALA A 122 2.13 -8.16 -8.53
CA ALA A 122 2.56 -9.06 -9.59
C ALA A 122 2.70 -8.34 -10.94
N PHE A 123 1.70 -7.53 -11.31
CA PHE A 123 1.72 -6.75 -12.55
C PHE A 123 2.88 -5.74 -12.60
N LEU A 124 3.08 -4.98 -11.51
CA LEU A 124 4.12 -3.94 -11.45
C LEU A 124 5.53 -4.49 -11.19
N ASP A 125 5.69 -5.78 -10.86
CA ASP A 125 6.94 -6.35 -10.33
C ASP A 125 7.43 -5.56 -9.11
N ARG A 126 6.57 -5.42 -8.09
CA ARG A 126 6.81 -4.65 -6.86
C ARG A 126 6.51 -5.41 -5.59
N ILE A 127 6.92 -4.88 -4.46
CA ILE A 127 6.75 -5.49 -3.14
C ILE A 127 5.77 -4.63 -2.34
N LEU A 128 4.72 -5.25 -1.82
CA LEU A 128 3.85 -4.63 -0.82
C LEU A 128 4.03 -5.35 0.51
N ILE A 129 4.20 -4.57 1.58
CA ILE A 129 4.17 -5.07 2.95
C ILE A 129 3.00 -4.39 3.65
N ILE A 130 1.99 -5.18 4.00
CA ILE A 130 0.86 -4.75 4.80
C ILE A 130 1.25 -4.91 6.26
N TYR A 131 1.40 -3.77 6.93
CA TYR A 131 1.72 -3.73 8.33
C TYR A 131 0.43 -3.53 9.12
N ASN A 132 0.04 -4.57 9.84
CA ASN A 132 -1.20 -4.61 10.59
C ASN A 132 -0.89 -4.66 12.09
N ASN A 133 -1.50 -3.75 12.84
CA ASN A 133 -1.39 -3.69 14.30
C ASN A 133 -2.70 -4.06 15.01
N LYS A 134 -3.75 -4.39 14.25
CA LYS A 134 -5.02 -4.89 14.76
C LYS A 134 -4.94 -6.35 15.17
#